data_AF-A0A962UPR4-F1
#
_entry.id   AF-A0A962UPR4-F1
#
_cell.length_a   1.000
_cell.length_b   1.000
_cell.length_c   1.000
_cell.angle_alpha   90.00
_cell.angle_beta   90.00
_cell.angle_gamma   90.00
#
_symmetry.space_group_name_H-M   'P 1'
#
loop_
_entity.id
_entity.type
_entity.pdbx_description
1 polymer ?
#
loop_
_entity_poly.entity_id
_entity_poly.type
_entity_poly.pdbx_seq_one_letter_code
_entity_poly.pdbx_strand_id
1 'polypeptide(L)'
;MSLAVATPAAAGVRALPLDEDGFLLDRRLWDKTLAQRLANDQGMGKLGATQWMIIDYVRDKYFRLGAMPPMRNMCRRLGVDRDAVKTSFGSCRVLWQIAGLPNPGAEALSYMS
;
A
#
# COMPACT_ATOMS: atom_id res chain seq x y z
N MET A 1 -33.95 -12.61 -23.61
CA MET A 1 -32.54 -12.74 -23.20
C MET A 1 -31.95 -11.35 -23.15
N SER A 2 -31.91 -10.72 -21.97
CA SER A 2 -31.42 -9.34 -21.83
C SER A 2 -30.11 -9.37 -21.06
N LEU A 3 -29.05 -8.95 -21.74
CA LEU A 3 -27.73 -8.71 -21.17
C LEU A 3 -27.82 -7.47 -20.27
N ALA A 4 -27.71 -7.67 -18.96
CA ALA A 4 -27.48 -6.56 -18.03
C ALA A 4 -25.99 -6.21 -18.11
N VAL A 5 -25.68 -5.15 -18.87
CA VAL A 5 -24.40 -4.45 -18.77
C VAL A 5 -24.33 -3.83 -17.38
N ALA A 6 -23.45 -4.35 -16.53
CA ALA A 6 -23.19 -3.75 -15.23
C ALA A 6 -22.47 -2.42 -15.43
N THR A 7 -23.21 -1.32 -15.26
CA THR A 7 -22.69 0.03 -15.11
C THR A 7 -21.77 0.07 -13.88
N PRO A 8 -20.51 0.55 -13.97
CA PRO A 8 -19.75 0.84 -12.76
C PRO A 8 -20.43 2.02 -12.05
N ALA A 9 -20.99 1.72 -10.87
CA ALA A 9 -21.65 2.68 -10.01
C ALA A 9 -20.71 3.83 -9.65
N ALA A 10 -21.26 5.05 -9.67
CA ALA A 10 -20.61 6.28 -9.27
C ALA A 10 -19.88 6.13 -7.92
N ALA A 11 -18.66 6.64 -7.86
CA ALA A 11 -17.82 6.69 -6.67
C ALA A 11 -18.43 7.61 -5.61
N GLY A 12 -19.42 7.10 -4.88
CA GLY A 12 -19.73 7.62 -3.54
C GLY A 12 -18.53 7.40 -2.64
N VAL A 13 -18.26 8.35 -1.75
CA VAL A 13 -17.19 8.25 -0.73
C VAL A 13 -17.55 7.12 0.22
N ARG A 14 -17.31 5.88 -0.20
CA ARG A 14 -17.39 4.73 0.68
C ARG A 14 -16.19 4.84 1.61
N ALA A 15 -16.44 5.00 2.90
CA ALA A 15 -15.39 5.03 3.91
C ALA A 15 -14.55 3.76 3.74
N LEU A 16 -13.23 3.93 3.70
CA LEU A 16 -12.32 2.81 3.65
C LEU A 16 -12.37 2.08 4.99
N PRO A 17 -12.41 0.74 5.03
CA PRO A 17 -12.43 -0.02 6.27
C PRO A 17 -11.02 -0.03 6.88
N LEU A 18 -10.64 1.10 7.45
CA LEU A 18 -9.35 1.32 8.12
C LEU A 18 -9.54 1.28 9.64
N ASP A 19 -8.47 0.92 10.35
CA ASP A 19 -8.39 1.11 11.80
C ASP A 19 -8.09 2.58 12.17
N GLU A 20 -8.00 2.86 13.48
CA GLU A 20 -7.70 4.19 14.01
C GLU A 20 -6.32 4.72 13.59
N ASP A 21 -5.40 3.82 13.23
CA ASP A 21 -4.06 4.12 12.76
C ASP A 21 -3.96 4.25 11.22
N GLY A 22 -5.07 4.04 10.50
CA GLY A 22 -5.15 4.12 9.04
C GLY A 22 -4.71 2.86 8.28
N PHE A 23 -4.65 1.70 8.93
CA PHE A 23 -4.35 0.40 8.29
C PHE A 23 -5.62 -0.34 7.86
N LEU A 24 -5.52 -1.08 6.77
CA LEU A 24 -6.66 -1.80 6.20
C LEU A 24 -7.08 -2.99 7.08
N LEU A 25 -8.34 -2.99 7.54
CA LEU A 25 -8.91 -4.03 8.40
C LEU A 25 -9.00 -5.39 7.69
N ASP A 26 -9.42 -5.39 6.42
CA ASP A 26 -9.45 -6.59 5.59
C ASP A 26 -8.54 -6.44 4.36
N ARG A 27 -7.37 -7.09 4.44
CA ARG A 27 -6.37 -7.13 3.37
C ARG A 27 -6.89 -7.69 2.03
N ARG A 28 -7.99 -8.45 2.04
CA ARG A 28 -8.59 -9.04 0.82
C ARG A 28 -9.31 -7.99 -0.03
N LEU A 29 -9.66 -6.86 0.57
CA LEU A 29 -10.25 -5.72 -0.12
C LEU A 29 -9.22 -4.91 -0.90
N TRP A 30 -7.92 -5.22 -0.73
CA TRP A 30 -6.88 -4.51 -1.44
C TRP A 30 -6.85 -4.87 -2.91
N ASP A 31 -6.87 -3.83 -3.74
CA ASP A 31 -6.55 -3.87 -5.15
C ASP A 31 -5.75 -2.60 -5.53
N LYS A 32 -5.36 -2.49 -6.81
CA LYS A 32 -4.62 -1.33 -7.31
C LYS A 32 -5.45 -0.03 -7.24
N THR A 33 -6.77 -0.12 -7.33
CA THR A 33 -7.66 1.04 -7.22
C THR A 33 -7.65 1.59 -5.80
N LEU A 34 -7.70 0.72 -4.80
CA LEU A 34 -7.63 1.06 -3.39
C LEU A 34 -6.26 1.65 -3.04
N ALA A 35 -5.17 1.02 -3.50
CA ALA A 35 -3.81 1.56 -3.30
C ALA A 35 -3.68 2.97 -3.87
N GLN A 36 -4.22 3.21 -5.07
CA GLN A 36 -4.22 4.54 -5.69
C GLN A 36 -5.07 5.55 -4.90
N ARG A 37 -6.21 5.12 -4.34
CA ARG A 37 -7.05 5.96 -3.48
C ARG A 37 -6.32 6.33 -2.18
N LEU A 38 -5.70 5.35 -1.51
CA LEU A 38 -4.89 5.58 -0.31
C LEU A 38 -3.72 6.54 -0.59
N ALA A 39 -3.06 6.42 -1.74
CA ALA A 39 -2.01 7.34 -2.15
C ALA A 39 -2.52 8.79 -2.36
N ASN A 40 -3.72 8.94 -2.92
CA ASN A 40 -4.36 10.25 -3.08
C ASN A 40 -4.75 10.86 -1.72
N ASP A 41 -5.30 10.06 -0.80
CA ASP A 41 -5.68 10.50 0.56
C ASP A 41 -4.46 10.97 1.37
N GLN A 42 -3.28 10.42 1.08
CA GLN A 42 -1.98 10.81 1.64
C GLN A 42 -1.30 11.98 0.88
N GLY A 43 -1.95 12.55 -0.14
CA GLY A 43 -1.43 13.68 -0.90
C GLY A 43 -0.30 13.36 -1.89
N MET A 44 0.01 12.09 -2.15
CA MET A 44 1.06 11.72 -3.13
C MET A 44 0.60 11.77 -4.57
N GLY A 45 -0.71 11.69 -4.80
CA GLY A 45 -1.26 11.60 -6.15
C GLY A 45 -1.00 10.25 -6.80
N LYS A 46 -0.74 10.25 -8.12
CA LYS A 46 -0.69 9.04 -8.94
C LYS A 46 0.54 8.17 -8.63
N LEU A 47 0.30 6.88 -8.36
CA LEU A 47 1.35 5.88 -8.20
C LEU A 47 1.95 5.53 -9.58
N GLY A 48 3.25 5.81 -9.73
CA GLY A 48 4.04 5.47 -10.91
C GLY A 48 4.65 4.06 -10.84
N ALA A 49 5.40 3.70 -11.88
CA ALA A 49 5.96 2.35 -12.03
C ALA A 49 6.85 1.94 -10.83
N THR A 50 7.72 2.85 -10.37
CA THR A 50 8.59 2.60 -9.20
C THR A 50 7.77 2.35 -7.94
N GLN A 51 6.72 3.13 -7.69
CA GLN A 51 5.85 2.89 -6.53
C GLN A 51 5.18 1.52 -6.60
N TRP A 52 4.64 1.15 -7.76
CA TRP A 52 4.01 -0.16 -7.95
C TRP A 52 4.99 -1.31 -7.72
N MET A 53 6.22 -1.22 -8.24
CA MET A 53 7.25 -2.23 -8.01
C MET A 53 7.56 -2.41 -6.51
N ILE A 54 7.66 -1.30 -5.76
CA ILE A 54 7.93 -1.34 -4.32
C ILE A 54 6.73 -1.94 -3.57
N ILE A 55 5.51 -1.49 -3.87
CA ILE A 55 4.27 -1.99 -3.25
C ILE A 55 4.13 -3.51 -3.46
N ASP A 56 4.27 -3.97 -4.70
CA ASP A 56 4.12 -5.38 -5.05
C ASP A 56 5.19 -6.23 -4.35
N TYR A 57 6.44 -5.74 -4.27
CA TYR A 57 7.51 -6.43 -3.57
C TYR A 57 7.25 -6.53 -2.06
N VAL A 58 6.81 -5.45 -1.42
CA VAL A 58 6.50 -5.45 0.03
C VAL A 58 5.34 -6.39 0.33
N ARG A 59 4.28 -6.36 -0.49
CA ARG A 59 3.14 -7.30 -0.35
C ARG A 59 3.58 -8.75 -0.50
N ASP A 60 4.34 -9.10 -1.54
CA ASP A 60 4.87 -10.46 -1.71
C ASP A 60 5.69 -10.92 -0.50
N LYS A 61 6.57 -10.05 0.02
CA LYS A 61 7.40 -10.39 1.18
C LYS A 61 6.59 -10.56 2.45
N TYR A 62 5.60 -9.70 2.67
CA TYR A 62 4.68 -9.84 3.79
C TYR A 62 3.94 -11.19 3.75
N PHE A 63 3.40 -11.58 2.60
CA PHE A 63 2.69 -12.88 2.50
C PHE A 63 3.59 -14.10 2.69
N ARG A 64 4.90 -13.95 2.52
CA ARG A 64 5.88 -15.03 2.75
C ARG A 64 6.46 -15.05 4.17
N LEU A 65 6.70 -13.88 4.75
CA LEU A 65 7.51 -13.72 5.97
C LEU A 65 6.72 -13.13 7.15
N GLY A 66 5.55 -12.52 6.89
CA GLY A 66 4.73 -11.85 7.89
C GLY A 66 5.25 -10.51 8.38
N ALA A 67 6.34 -9.98 7.81
CA ALA A 67 7.02 -8.77 8.29
C ALA A 67 7.56 -7.89 7.16
N MET A 68 7.96 -6.67 7.52
CA MET A 68 8.61 -5.72 6.61
C MET A 68 9.95 -6.29 6.10
N PRO A 69 10.19 -6.35 4.78
CA PRO A 69 11.47 -6.81 4.27
C PRO A 69 12.61 -5.83 4.64
N PRO A 70 13.86 -6.31 4.78
CA PRO A 70 14.98 -5.40 4.96
C PRO A 70 15.12 -4.43 3.78
N MET A 71 15.04 -3.12 4.03
CA MET A 71 15.01 -2.07 3.00
C MET A 71 16.20 -2.17 2.04
N ARG A 72 17.41 -2.36 2.57
CA ARG A 72 18.63 -2.54 1.76
C ARG A 72 18.52 -3.69 0.76
N ASN A 73 17.88 -4.80 1.15
CA ASN A 73 17.68 -5.95 0.26
C ASN A 73 16.63 -5.66 -0.80
N MET A 74 15.56 -4.94 -0.45
CA MET A 74 14.55 -4.50 -1.40
C MET A 74 15.13 -3.55 -2.44
N CYS A 75 15.80 -2.48 -2.03
CA CYS A 75 16.39 -1.50 -2.95
C CYS A 75 17.35 -2.16 -3.94
N ARG A 76 18.24 -3.03 -3.45
CA ARG A 76 19.17 -3.79 -4.29
C ARG A 76 18.45 -4.73 -5.26
N ARG A 77 17.39 -5.42 -4.83
CA ARG A 77 16.63 -6.34 -5.70
C ARG A 77 15.82 -5.62 -6.77
N LEU A 78 15.30 -4.44 -6.46
CA LEU A 78 14.49 -3.64 -7.39
C LEU A 78 15.35 -2.69 -8.25
N GLY A 79 16.66 -2.59 -7.98
CA GLY A 79 17.55 -1.67 -8.70
C GLY A 79 17.24 -0.20 -8.43
N VAL A 80 16.67 0.12 -7.26
CA VAL A 80 16.31 1.49 -6.86
C VAL A 80 17.28 2.01 -5.80
N ASP A 81 17.32 3.33 -5.66
CA ASP A 81 18.15 3.99 -4.66
C ASP A 81 17.77 3.58 -3.22
N ARG A 82 18.71 3.67 -2.28
CA ARG A 82 18.48 3.38 -0.86
C ARG A 82 17.38 4.26 -0.24
N ASP A 83 17.23 5.47 -0.76
CA ASP A 83 16.27 6.47 -0.28
C ASP A 83 14.95 6.41 -1.07
N ALA A 84 14.80 5.47 -2.01
CA ALA A 84 13.63 5.38 -2.91
C ALA A 84 12.29 5.31 -2.16
N VAL A 85 12.23 4.63 -1.01
CA VAL A 85 11.00 4.59 -0.19
C VAL A 85 10.68 5.96 0.38
N LYS A 86 11.68 6.64 0.95
CA LYS A 86 11.50 7.98 1.52
C LYS A 86 11.11 8.99 0.44
N THR A 87 11.74 8.93 -0.74
CA THR A 87 11.41 9.79 -1.87
C THR A 87 10.02 9.51 -2.44
N SER A 88 9.62 8.24 -2.51
CA SER A 88 8.37 7.84 -3.19
C SER A 88 7.14 7.83 -2.29
N PHE A 89 7.32 7.58 -0.99
CA PHE A 89 6.25 7.38 -0.02
C PHE A 89 6.38 8.26 1.24
N GLY A 90 7.48 8.98 1.42
CA GLY A 90 7.76 9.75 2.64
C GLY A 90 8.26 8.89 3.80
N SER A 91 7.55 7.82 4.14
CA SER A 91 7.91 6.91 5.23
C SER A 91 7.57 5.45 4.94
N CYS A 92 8.15 4.55 5.74
CA CYS A 92 7.84 3.13 5.67
C CYS A 92 6.39 2.85 6.11
N ARG A 93 5.85 3.64 7.05
CA ARG A 93 4.45 3.56 7.47
C ARG A 93 3.48 3.79 6.31
N VAL A 94 3.69 4.86 5.55
CA VAL A 94 2.82 5.21 4.41
C VAL A 94 2.88 4.14 3.32
N LEU A 95 4.08 3.62 3.02
CA LEU A 95 4.23 2.47 2.13
C LEU A 95 3.43 1.26 2.63
N TRP A 96 3.50 0.92 3.92
CA TRP A 96 2.77 -0.22 4.50
C TRP A 96 1.26 -0.07 4.40
N GLN A 97 0.74 1.14 4.69
CA GLN A 97 -0.69 1.46 4.57
C GLN A 97 -1.17 1.32 3.12
N ILE A 98 -0.44 1.88 2.15
CA ILE A 98 -0.80 1.82 0.72
C ILE A 98 -0.67 0.42 0.16
N ALA A 99 0.30 -0.34 0.67
CA ALA A 99 0.41 -1.76 0.43
C ALA A 99 -0.76 -2.55 1.04
N GLY A 100 -1.74 -1.93 1.73
CA GLY A 100 -2.93 -2.58 2.26
C GLY A 100 -2.63 -3.69 3.26
N LEU A 101 -1.54 -3.51 4.01
CA LEU A 101 -1.11 -4.47 5.01
C LEU A 101 -1.71 -4.10 6.36
N PRO A 102 -2.02 -5.11 7.21
CA PRO A 102 -2.63 -4.87 8.50
C PRO A 102 -1.66 -4.15 9.44
N ASN A 103 -2.20 -3.59 10.52
CA ASN A 103 -1.42 -2.95 11.56
C ASN A 103 -0.29 -3.88 12.06
N PRO A 104 0.99 -3.48 11.95
CA PRO A 104 2.12 -4.32 12.33
C PRO A 104 2.38 -4.33 13.86
N GLY A 105 1.60 -3.57 14.63
CA GLY A 105 1.76 -3.42 16.08
C GLY A 105 2.65 -2.24 16.48
N ALA A 106 2.46 -1.74 17.71
CA ALA A 106 3.10 -0.52 18.20
C ALA A 106 4.63 -0.57 18.16
N GLU A 107 5.22 -1.72 18.48
CA GLU A 107 6.68 -1.92 18.44
C GLU A 107 7.21 -1.73 17.02
N ALA A 108 6.65 -2.42 16.03
CA ALA A 108 7.06 -2.31 14.64
C ALA A 108 6.83 -0.89 14.09
N LEU A 109 5.73 -0.23 14.46
CA LEU A 109 5.43 1.13 14.04
C LEU A 109 6.48 2.15 14.51
N SER A 110 7.08 1.96 15.69
CA SER A 110 8.13 2.85 16.21
C SER A 110 9.38 2.89 15.33
N TYR A 111 9.60 1.85 14.51
CA TYR A 111 10.72 1.76 13.57
C TYR A 111 10.34 2.18 12.14
N MET A 112 9.08 2.56 11.89
CA MET A 112 8.57 2.92 10.57
C MET A 112 8.37 4.43 10.35
N SER A 113 8.70 5.25 11.36
CA SER A 113 8.63 6.72 11.34
C SER A 113 9.69 7.35 10.45
#